data_AF-A0A7L6B393-F1
#
_entry.id   AF-A0A7L6B393-F1
#
_cell.length_a   1.000
_cell.length_b   1.000
_cell.length_c   1.000
_cell.angle_alpha   90.00
_cell.angle_beta   90.00
_cell.angle_gamma   90.00
#
_symmetry.space_group_name_H-M   'P 1'
#
loop_
_entity.id
_entity.type
_entity.pdbx_description
1 polymer ?
#
loop_
_entity_poly.entity_id
_entity_poly.type
_entity_poly.pdbx_seq_one_letter_code
_entity_poly.pdbx_strand_id
1 'polypeptide(L)'
;MGTVIVLITLLVGLLSGLAAGLGRQNTSAITGLPADRIAFGGPQPSYADSTVTGRQWQRWADTPGVTAAEPLGIGTTRVTAAGRSAAVTVFGVRAGSRLAPGDLDDGTVVLSTPAAGDLGLRAGDRLTVAGRELTVAAVRGDASFSHTPVVWTSLDSWRRTADAGADTATVIALRTRAGVDVAAADRAAGTRTVRTGDSLDAIGSYRSENGSLQLMRGFLFVISALVVGAFFTVWTIQRSGDVAVLKALGASTATLLTDALGQAGVLLVGGTALGTGLAAGLGALVSGSDVPFVLTPATVAVPAAVTILLGMLGAALSVRRITAVDPLTALGSAR
;
A
#
# COMPACT_ATOMS: atom_id res chain seq x y z
N MET A 1 21.31 11.13 -21.37
CA MET A 1 19.83 11.15 -21.30
C MET A 1 19.25 9.82 -20.82
N GLY A 2 19.53 8.69 -21.49
CA GLY A 2 19.04 7.37 -21.06
C GLY A 2 19.35 7.03 -19.59
N THR A 3 20.56 7.34 -19.11
CA THR A 3 20.94 7.15 -17.70
C THR A 3 20.02 7.89 -16.72
N VAL A 4 19.59 9.11 -17.06
CA VAL A 4 18.69 9.90 -16.20
C VAL A 4 17.32 9.22 -16.10
N ILE A 5 16.79 8.74 -17.23
CA ILE A 5 15.52 8.00 -17.28
C ILE A 5 15.62 6.72 -16.44
N VAL A 6 16.73 5.98 -16.57
CA VAL A 6 16.99 4.77 -15.78
C VAL A 6 17.02 5.08 -14.28
N LEU A 7 17.80 6.09 -13.85
CA LEU A 7 17.94 6.46 -12.44
C LEU A 7 16.64 6.97 -11.82
N ILE A 8 15.89 7.80 -12.56
CA ILE A 8 14.58 8.29 -12.12
C ILE A 8 13.61 7.12 -11.97
N THR A 9 13.53 6.24 -12.98
CA THR A 9 12.63 5.08 -12.92
C THR A 9 13.02 4.14 -11.79
N LEU A 10 14.31 3.91 -11.59
CA LEU A 10 14.84 3.12 -10.49
C LEU A 10 14.39 3.69 -9.14
N LEU A 11 14.59 4.99 -8.93
CA LEU A 11 14.21 5.67 -7.69
C LEU A 11 12.70 5.61 -7.45
N VAL A 12 11.90 5.91 -8.48
CA VAL A 12 10.44 5.83 -8.44
C VAL A 12 9.97 4.40 -8.11
N GLY A 13 10.57 3.39 -8.72
CA GLY A 13 10.25 1.98 -8.48
C GLY A 13 10.59 1.55 -7.05
N LEU A 14 11.78 1.92 -6.56
CA LEU A 14 12.20 1.61 -5.20
C LEU A 14 11.30 2.28 -4.15
N LEU A 15 10.99 3.56 -4.32
CA LEU A 15 10.08 4.29 -3.43
C LEU A 15 8.66 3.72 -3.49
N SER A 16 8.20 3.27 -4.66
CA SER A 16 6.89 2.63 -4.80
C SER A 16 6.82 1.31 -4.02
N GLY A 17 7.84 0.46 -4.14
CA GLY A 17 7.95 -0.80 -3.40
C GLY A 17 8.07 -0.60 -1.89
N LEU A 18 8.87 0.36 -1.44
CA LEU A 18 9.02 0.71 -0.02
C LEU A 18 7.70 1.23 0.57
N ALA A 19 7.06 2.19 -0.11
CA ALA A 19 5.80 2.75 0.36
C ALA A 19 4.65 1.72 0.34
N ALA A 20 4.69 0.74 -0.57
CA ALA A 20 3.77 -0.39 -0.53
C ALA A 20 4.04 -1.32 0.67
N GLY A 21 5.30 -1.55 1.05
CA GLY A 21 5.62 -2.33 2.24
C GLY A 21 5.28 -1.62 3.55
N LEU A 22 5.52 -0.31 3.66
CA LEU A 22 5.05 0.49 4.80
C LEU A 22 3.52 0.45 4.91
N GLY A 23 2.82 0.59 3.78
CA GLY A 23 1.37 0.42 3.73
C GLY A 23 0.93 -0.99 4.18
N ARG A 24 1.67 -2.03 3.80
CA ARG A 24 1.40 -3.41 4.26
C ARG A 24 1.60 -3.57 5.77
N GLN A 25 2.65 -3.01 6.36
CA GLN A 25 2.87 -3.05 7.81
C GLN A 25 1.77 -2.33 8.61
N ASN A 26 1.10 -1.36 8.01
CA ASN A 26 -0.07 -0.73 8.62
C ASN A 26 -1.32 -1.62 8.56
N THR A 27 -1.49 -2.40 7.48
CA THR A 27 -2.82 -2.86 7.04
C THR A 27 -2.95 -4.36 6.80
N SER A 28 -1.87 -5.14 6.82
CA SER A 28 -1.90 -6.56 6.41
C SER A 28 -2.84 -7.41 7.28
N ALA A 29 -2.97 -7.08 8.56
CA ALA A 29 -3.90 -7.77 9.45
C ALA A 29 -5.38 -7.55 9.07
N ILE A 30 -5.74 -6.37 8.55
CA ILE A 30 -7.11 -6.06 8.11
C ILE A 30 -7.36 -6.56 6.69
N THR A 31 -6.41 -6.35 5.77
CA THR A 31 -6.52 -6.78 4.37
C THR A 31 -6.47 -8.31 4.21
N GLY A 32 -5.88 -9.03 5.17
CA GLY A 32 -5.87 -10.48 5.22
C GLY A 32 -7.14 -11.12 5.79
N LEU A 33 -8.09 -10.34 6.33
CA LEU A 33 -9.34 -10.88 6.87
C LEU A 33 -10.22 -11.45 5.76
N PRO A 34 -10.91 -12.59 5.98
CA PRO A 34 -11.91 -13.12 5.06
C PRO A 34 -13.26 -12.37 5.17
N ALA A 35 -13.21 -11.04 5.10
CA ALA A 35 -14.35 -10.12 5.24
C ALA A 35 -14.35 -9.07 4.13
N ASP A 36 -15.52 -8.77 3.55
CA ASP A 36 -15.67 -7.70 2.54
C ASP A 36 -16.00 -6.34 3.16
N ARG A 37 -16.48 -6.34 4.42
CA ARG A 37 -16.90 -5.13 5.15
C ARG A 37 -16.48 -5.19 6.61
N ILE A 38 -16.30 -4.00 7.18
CA ILE A 38 -16.02 -3.80 8.60
C ILE A 38 -17.06 -2.83 9.16
N ALA A 39 -17.78 -3.25 10.20
CA ALA A 39 -18.72 -2.40 10.94
C ALA A 39 -18.07 -1.87 12.22
N PHE A 40 -18.12 -0.55 12.38
CA PHE A 40 -17.60 0.19 13.52
C PHE A 40 -18.73 0.59 14.44
N GLY A 41 -18.45 0.66 15.75
CA GLY A 41 -19.28 1.32 16.73
C GLY A 41 -18.97 2.81 16.77
N GLY A 42 -20.00 3.63 16.93
CA GLY A 42 -19.87 5.09 16.95
C GLY A 42 -20.14 5.77 15.60
N PRO A 43 -20.13 7.11 15.57
CA PRO A 43 -20.58 7.89 14.42
C PRO A 43 -19.58 7.92 13.26
N GLN A 44 -18.29 7.70 13.52
CA GLN A 44 -17.21 7.77 12.54
C GLN A 44 -16.32 6.53 12.63
N PRO A 45 -15.89 5.93 11.50
CA PRO A 45 -14.96 4.81 11.52
C PRO A 45 -13.61 5.19 12.13
N SER A 46 -13.24 4.52 13.22
CA SER A 46 -11.94 4.61 13.88
C SER A 46 -11.66 3.29 14.57
N TYR A 47 -10.56 2.60 14.26
CA TYR A 47 -10.20 1.38 14.99
C TYR A 47 -9.78 1.66 16.45
N ALA A 48 -9.34 2.89 16.75
CA ALA A 48 -8.94 3.29 18.09
C ALA A 48 -10.14 3.61 19.00
N ASP A 49 -11.20 4.20 18.43
CA ASP A 49 -12.35 4.70 19.20
C ASP A 49 -13.60 3.82 19.08
N SER A 50 -13.56 2.82 18.21
CA SER A 50 -14.71 1.92 17.97
C SER A 50 -14.85 0.89 19.08
N THR A 51 -16.09 0.71 19.52
CA THR A 51 -16.50 -0.39 20.38
C THR A 51 -17.87 -0.88 19.94
N VAL A 52 -17.98 -2.18 19.70
CA VAL A 52 -19.23 -2.85 19.34
C VAL A 52 -19.63 -3.83 20.45
N THR A 53 -20.94 -4.00 20.64
CA THR A 53 -21.53 -4.87 21.68
C THR A 53 -22.09 -6.16 21.08
N GLY A 54 -22.31 -7.17 21.93
CA GLY A 54 -22.85 -8.45 21.48
C GLY A 54 -24.17 -8.38 20.75
N ARG A 55 -25.05 -7.49 21.21
CA ARG A 55 -26.32 -7.19 20.55
C ARG A 55 -26.13 -6.69 19.12
N GLN A 56 -25.08 -5.90 18.87
CA GLN A 56 -24.82 -5.33 17.54
C GLN A 56 -24.33 -6.38 16.55
N TRP A 57 -23.38 -7.25 16.94
CA TRP A 57 -22.93 -8.29 16.02
C TRP A 57 -23.92 -9.43 15.85
N GLN A 58 -24.76 -9.72 16.85
CA GLN A 58 -25.91 -10.63 16.70
C GLN A 58 -26.92 -10.06 15.70
N ARG A 59 -27.27 -8.78 15.81
CA ARG A 59 -28.16 -8.12 14.86
C ARG A 59 -27.61 -8.14 13.43
N TRP A 60 -26.30 -7.97 13.26
CA TRP A 60 -25.64 -8.17 11.97
C TRP A 60 -25.70 -9.61 11.48
N ALA A 61 -25.48 -10.60 12.37
CA ALA A 61 -25.59 -12.02 12.02
C ALA A 61 -26.99 -12.40 11.53
N ASP A 62 -28.02 -11.81 12.13
CA ASP A 62 -29.44 -12.05 11.78
C ASP A 62 -29.89 -11.26 10.53
N THR A 63 -29.07 -10.35 10.00
CA THR A 63 -29.44 -9.52 8.86
C THR A 63 -29.46 -10.35 7.56
N PRO A 64 -30.57 -10.36 6.80
CA PRO A 64 -30.66 -11.10 5.55
C PRO A 64 -29.53 -10.75 4.57
N GLY A 65 -28.88 -11.78 4.04
CA GLY A 65 -27.76 -11.65 3.11
C GLY A 65 -26.38 -11.51 3.77
N VAL A 66 -26.29 -11.39 5.10
CA VAL A 66 -25.04 -11.59 5.84
C VAL A 66 -24.75 -13.08 5.98
N THR A 67 -23.50 -13.48 5.72
CA THR A 67 -23.05 -14.89 5.78
C THR A 67 -22.04 -15.15 6.90
N ALA A 68 -21.45 -14.08 7.45
CA ALA A 68 -20.63 -14.12 8.64
C ALA A 68 -20.65 -12.73 9.27
N ALA A 69 -20.81 -12.67 10.59
CA ALA A 69 -20.62 -11.48 11.40
C ALA A 69 -19.79 -11.87 12.61
N GLU A 70 -18.50 -11.55 12.56
CA GLU A 70 -17.53 -12.01 13.55
C GLU A 70 -16.98 -10.79 14.32
N PRO A 71 -17.17 -10.72 15.64
CA PRO A 71 -16.55 -9.68 16.44
C PRO A 71 -15.03 -9.86 16.44
N LEU A 72 -14.32 -8.74 16.30
CA LEU A 72 -12.86 -8.67 16.30
C LEU A 72 -12.41 -7.64 17.33
N GLY A 73 -11.70 -8.10 18.34
CA GLY A 73 -11.00 -7.26 19.29
C GLY A 73 -9.62 -6.87 18.77
N ILE A 74 -9.24 -5.61 18.91
CA ILE A 74 -7.94 -5.08 18.51
C ILE A 74 -7.40 -4.24 19.66
N GLY A 75 -6.18 -4.53 20.11
CA GLY A 75 -5.53 -3.74 21.15
C GLY A 75 -4.02 -3.92 21.14
N THR A 76 -3.27 -2.83 21.31
CA THR A 76 -1.81 -2.88 21.37
C THR A 76 -1.35 -3.13 22.80
N THR A 77 -0.40 -4.03 22.98
CA THR A 77 0.18 -4.33 24.28
C THR A 77 1.64 -4.75 24.14
N ARG A 78 2.30 -4.99 25.27
CA ARG A 78 3.66 -5.50 25.33
C ARG A 78 3.63 -6.97 25.72
N VAL A 79 4.35 -7.78 24.95
CA VAL A 79 4.52 -9.21 25.21
C VAL A 79 5.95 -9.47 25.64
N THR A 80 6.11 -10.31 26.67
CA THR A 80 7.41 -10.73 27.17
C THR A 80 7.58 -12.23 27.04
N ALA A 81 8.78 -12.68 26.66
CA ALA A 81 9.13 -14.09 26.60
C ALA A 81 10.63 -14.27 26.78
N ALA A 82 11.05 -15.14 27.70
CA ALA A 82 12.46 -15.47 27.95
C ALA A 82 13.41 -14.24 28.03
N GLY A 83 12.99 -13.16 28.71
CA GLY A 83 13.78 -11.92 28.85
C GLY A 83 13.74 -10.97 27.65
N ARG A 84 13.07 -11.34 26.55
CA ARG A 84 12.76 -10.45 25.43
C ARG A 84 11.39 -9.81 25.62
N SER A 85 11.22 -8.64 25.02
CA SER A 85 9.98 -7.89 25.05
C SER A 85 9.74 -7.21 23.71
N ALA A 86 8.54 -7.34 23.15
CA ALA A 86 8.14 -6.68 21.91
C ALA A 86 6.76 -6.01 22.07
N ALA A 87 6.56 -4.89 21.38
CA ALA A 87 5.23 -4.30 21.22
C ALA A 87 4.49 -5.07 20.12
N VAL A 88 3.27 -5.50 20.40
CA VAL A 88 2.44 -6.26 19.46
C VAL A 88 1.03 -5.71 19.46
N THR A 89 0.28 -5.98 18.40
CA THR A 89 -1.18 -5.80 18.42
C THR A 89 -1.86 -7.15 18.57
N VAL A 90 -2.67 -7.28 19.62
CA VAL A 90 -3.47 -8.46 19.92
C VAL A 90 -4.77 -8.38 19.14
N PHE A 91 -5.03 -9.40 18.32
CA PHE A 91 -6.29 -9.61 17.62
C PHE A 91 -7.08 -10.72 18.34
N GLY A 92 -8.20 -10.35 18.94
CA GLY A 92 -9.09 -11.26 19.67
C GLY A 92 -10.24 -11.74 18.79
N VAL A 93 -10.41 -13.05 18.65
CA VAL A 93 -11.49 -13.65 17.84
C VAL A 93 -12.25 -14.71 18.63
N ARG A 94 -13.50 -14.99 18.26
CA ARG A 94 -14.24 -16.09 18.89
C ARG A 94 -13.59 -17.44 18.58
N ALA A 95 -13.76 -18.42 19.47
CA ALA A 95 -13.38 -19.80 19.20
C ALA A 95 -14.04 -20.30 17.89
N GLY A 96 -13.25 -20.97 17.05
CA GLY A 96 -13.69 -21.45 15.72
C GLY A 96 -13.91 -20.35 14.67
N SER A 97 -13.54 -19.11 14.95
CA SER A 97 -13.60 -18.02 13.98
C SER A 97 -12.63 -18.24 12.82
N ARG A 98 -13.05 -17.89 11.61
CA ARG A 98 -12.19 -17.99 10.42
C ARG A 98 -11.30 -16.75 10.24
N LEU A 99 -11.45 -15.73 11.08
CA LEU A 99 -10.62 -14.53 11.03
C LEU A 99 -9.15 -14.82 11.39
N ALA A 100 -8.92 -15.71 12.35
CA ALA A 100 -7.56 -16.08 12.75
C ALA A 100 -6.97 -17.18 11.83
N PRO A 101 -5.65 -17.14 11.57
CA PRO A 101 -4.97 -18.13 10.73
C PRO A 101 -4.65 -19.42 11.51
N GLY A 102 -5.60 -19.97 12.26
CA GLY A 102 -5.42 -21.20 13.03
C GLY A 102 -6.46 -21.37 14.13
N ASP A 103 -6.49 -22.57 14.71
CA ASP A 103 -7.35 -22.86 15.84
C ASP A 103 -6.80 -22.19 17.10
N LEU A 104 -7.69 -21.51 17.83
CA LEU A 104 -7.39 -20.77 19.04
C LEU A 104 -8.33 -21.22 20.16
N ASP A 105 -7.74 -21.39 21.34
CA ASP A 105 -8.44 -21.52 22.60
C ASP A 105 -8.04 -20.38 23.56
N ASP A 106 -8.56 -20.42 24.79
CA ASP A 106 -8.35 -19.38 25.80
C ASP A 106 -6.92 -19.35 26.41
N GLY A 107 -6.12 -20.39 26.18
CA GLY A 107 -4.75 -20.54 26.69
C GLY A 107 -3.67 -20.45 25.60
N THR A 108 -4.07 -20.25 24.34
CA THR A 108 -3.17 -20.29 23.19
C THR A 108 -3.16 -19.00 22.40
N VAL A 109 -2.09 -18.82 21.64
CA VAL A 109 -1.95 -17.74 20.67
C VAL A 109 -1.40 -18.25 19.35
N VAL A 110 -1.70 -17.54 18.27
CA VAL A 110 -1.02 -17.69 16.98
C VAL A 110 -0.21 -16.43 16.72
N LEU A 111 1.12 -16.58 16.60
CA LEU A 111 2.02 -15.47 16.31
C LEU A 111 2.11 -15.25 14.80
N SER A 112 2.11 -14.00 14.36
CA SER A 112 2.63 -13.67 13.03
C SER A 112 4.13 -13.98 12.96
N THR A 113 4.64 -14.23 11.76
CA THR A 113 6.07 -14.51 11.53
C THR A 113 6.97 -13.40 12.08
N PRO A 114 6.66 -12.09 11.89
CA PRO A 114 7.45 -11.02 12.49
C PRO A 114 7.38 -11.01 14.03
N ALA A 115 6.20 -11.24 14.64
CA ALA A 115 6.09 -11.34 16.11
C ALA A 115 6.94 -12.48 16.68
N ALA A 116 6.94 -13.62 16.01
CA ALA A 116 7.76 -14.77 16.39
C ALA A 116 9.27 -14.48 16.25
N GLY A 117 9.67 -13.76 15.19
CA GLY A 117 11.04 -13.29 14.99
C GLY A 117 11.52 -12.36 16.10
N ASP A 118 10.75 -11.31 16.39
CA ASP A 118 11.06 -10.32 17.42
C ASP A 118 11.20 -10.94 18.81
N LEU A 119 10.30 -11.87 19.14
CA LEU A 119 10.29 -12.56 20.43
C LEU A 119 11.21 -13.79 20.48
N GLY A 120 11.70 -14.27 19.34
CA GLY A 120 12.49 -15.50 19.24
C GLY A 120 11.71 -16.77 19.59
N LEU A 121 10.41 -16.81 19.30
CA LEU A 121 9.50 -17.89 19.69
C LEU A 121 9.13 -18.79 18.51
N ARG A 122 8.76 -20.03 18.84
CA ARG A 122 8.25 -21.06 17.93
C ARG A 122 6.99 -21.69 18.53
N ALA A 123 6.31 -22.51 17.73
CA ALA A 123 5.18 -23.30 18.23
C ALA A 123 5.63 -24.19 19.40
N GLY A 124 4.82 -24.21 20.47
CA GLY A 124 5.11 -24.89 21.74
C GLY A 124 5.75 -24.01 22.81
N ASP A 125 6.33 -22.86 22.45
CA ASP A 125 6.92 -21.94 23.42
C ASP A 125 5.85 -21.18 24.21
N ARG A 126 6.26 -20.53 25.29
CA ARG A 126 5.39 -19.71 26.14
C ARG A 126 5.76 -18.24 26.09
N LEU A 127 4.75 -17.40 26.19
CA LEU A 127 4.88 -15.95 26.31
C LEU A 127 3.90 -15.41 27.34
N THR A 128 4.20 -14.23 27.85
CA THR A 128 3.34 -13.52 28.78
C THR A 128 2.72 -12.31 28.09
N VAL A 129 1.39 -12.28 28.04
CA VAL A 129 0.59 -11.17 27.52
C VAL A 129 -0.18 -10.56 28.70
N ALA A 130 0.08 -9.29 29.01
CA ALA A 130 -0.56 -8.59 30.15
C ALA A 130 -0.55 -9.40 31.47
N GLY A 131 0.56 -10.07 31.78
CA GLY A 131 0.73 -10.85 33.01
C GLY A 131 0.20 -12.28 32.97
N ARG A 132 -0.36 -12.75 31.85
CA ARG A 132 -0.86 -14.12 31.69
C ARG A 132 0.04 -14.93 30.76
N GLU A 133 0.43 -16.12 31.21
CA GLU A 133 1.19 -17.07 30.40
C GLU A 133 0.27 -17.76 29.39
N LEU A 134 0.65 -17.71 28.11
CA LEU A 134 -0.05 -18.34 26.98
C LEU A 134 0.94 -19.18 26.18
N THR A 135 0.43 -20.23 25.52
CA THR A 135 1.24 -21.14 24.68
C THR A 135 1.11 -20.78 23.20
N VAL A 136 2.22 -20.77 22.47
CA VAL A 136 2.21 -20.57 21.02
C VAL A 136 1.68 -21.83 20.34
N ALA A 137 0.45 -21.79 19.84
CA ALA A 137 -0.12 -22.89 19.07
C ALA A 137 0.50 -23.00 17.67
N ALA A 138 0.74 -21.85 17.02
CA ALA A 138 1.37 -21.80 15.70
C ALA A 138 2.06 -20.45 15.45
N VAL A 139 2.98 -20.46 14.49
CA VAL A 139 3.50 -19.25 13.84
C VAL A 139 3.00 -19.26 12.40
N ARG A 140 2.18 -18.28 12.02
CA ARG A 140 1.58 -18.24 10.68
C ARG A 140 1.27 -16.82 10.21
N GLY A 141 1.52 -16.57 8.92
CA GLY A 141 1.22 -15.30 8.26
C GLY A 141 2.21 -14.18 8.61
N ASP A 142 1.98 -13.02 8.03
CA ASP A 142 2.79 -11.79 8.12
C ASP A 142 1.93 -10.59 8.58
N ALA A 143 0.89 -10.89 9.37
CA ALA A 143 -0.08 -9.90 9.82
C ALA A 143 0.58 -8.82 10.71
N SER A 144 0.33 -7.57 10.36
CA SER A 144 0.74 -6.37 11.06
C SER A 144 -0.39 -5.37 11.08
N PHE A 145 -0.49 -4.62 12.16
CA PHE A 145 -1.46 -3.55 12.35
C PHE A 145 -0.74 -2.33 12.92
N SER A 146 -0.81 -1.21 12.22
CA SER A 146 -0.13 0.04 12.62
C SER A 146 1.36 -0.16 12.95
N HIS A 147 2.11 -0.84 12.08
CA HIS A 147 3.54 -1.17 12.23
C HIS A 147 3.92 -2.12 13.37
N THR A 148 2.95 -2.67 14.08
CA THR A 148 3.23 -3.70 15.09
C THR A 148 2.80 -5.06 14.58
N PRO A 149 3.59 -6.11 14.82
CA PRO A 149 3.23 -7.45 14.39
C PRO A 149 2.03 -7.95 15.22
N VAL A 150 1.19 -8.78 14.59
CA VAL A 150 -0.04 -9.26 15.21
C VAL A 150 0.17 -10.58 15.97
N VAL A 151 -0.49 -10.67 17.12
CA VAL A 151 -0.70 -11.90 17.90
C VAL A 151 -2.19 -12.18 17.96
N TRP A 152 -2.61 -13.34 17.48
CA TRP A 152 -4.01 -13.76 17.54
C TRP A 152 -4.28 -14.53 18.82
N THR A 153 -5.41 -14.26 19.47
CA THR A 153 -5.87 -14.94 20.69
C THR A 153 -7.39 -15.04 20.73
N SER A 154 -7.95 -15.69 21.75
CA SER A 154 -9.40 -15.70 21.96
C SER A 154 -9.92 -14.30 22.31
N LEU A 155 -11.17 -14.02 21.95
CA LEU A 155 -11.81 -12.73 22.24
C LEU A 155 -11.87 -12.46 23.75
N ASP A 156 -12.01 -13.51 24.57
CA ASP A 156 -12.05 -13.40 26.02
C ASP A 156 -10.66 -13.14 26.63
N SER A 157 -9.60 -13.71 26.05
CA SER A 157 -8.22 -13.33 26.38
C SER A 157 -7.94 -11.88 25.99
N TRP A 158 -8.34 -11.44 24.79
CA TRP A 158 -8.18 -10.05 24.38
C TRP A 158 -8.92 -9.08 25.31
N ARG A 159 -10.19 -9.35 25.67
CA ARG A 159 -10.98 -8.49 26.57
C ARG A 159 -10.29 -8.24 27.90
N ARG A 160 -9.71 -9.30 28.48
CA ARG A 160 -8.92 -9.20 29.71
C ARG A 160 -7.65 -8.38 29.52
N THR A 161 -6.93 -8.57 28.41
CA THR A 161 -5.70 -7.82 28.14
C THR A 161 -5.94 -6.35 27.83
N ALA A 162 -7.09 -6.00 27.26
CA ALA A 162 -7.47 -4.65 26.86
C ALA A 162 -8.32 -3.93 27.92
N ASP A 163 -8.63 -4.57 29.05
CA ASP A 163 -9.61 -4.10 30.03
C ASP A 163 -10.95 -3.69 29.39
N ALA A 164 -11.37 -4.46 28.37
CA ALA A 164 -12.56 -4.18 27.59
C ALA A 164 -13.82 -4.67 28.34
N GLY A 165 -14.92 -3.95 28.16
CA GLY A 165 -16.20 -4.30 28.77
C GLY A 165 -16.66 -5.71 28.40
N ALA A 166 -17.42 -6.33 29.30
CA ALA A 166 -18.03 -7.63 29.04
C ALA A 166 -18.86 -7.60 27.75
N ASP A 167 -18.70 -8.62 26.91
CA ASP A 167 -19.41 -8.76 25.65
C ASP A 167 -19.21 -7.58 24.66
N THR A 168 -17.98 -7.04 24.62
CA THR A 168 -17.55 -6.03 23.64
C THR A 168 -16.47 -6.55 22.69
N ALA A 169 -16.29 -5.86 21.57
CA ALA A 169 -15.18 -6.02 20.62
C ALA A 169 -14.89 -4.66 19.98
N THR A 170 -13.80 -4.53 19.23
CA THR A 170 -13.46 -3.27 18.55
C THR A 170 -14.34 -3.05 17.33
N VAL A 171 -14.47 -4.06 16.46
CA VAL A 171 -15.28 -4.00 15.23
C VAL A 171 -15.99 -5.32 14.96
N ILE A 172 -16.84 -5.33 13.94
CA ILE A 172 -17.45 -6.55 13.39
C ILE A 172 -16.92 -6.76 11.98
N ALA A 173 -16.25 -7.88 11.74
CA ALA A 173 -15.86 -8.32 10.41
C ALA A 173 -17.05 -9.02 9.75
N LEU A 174 -17.49 -8.50 8.60
CA LEU A 174 -18.70 -8.92 7.93
C LEU A 174 -18.36 -9.59 6.60
N ARG A 175 -19.09 -10.67 6.30
CA ARG A 175 -19.19 -11.23 4.96
C ARG A 175 -20.60 -11.10 4.39
N THR A 176 -20.80 -10.28 3.36
CA THR A 176 -22.11 -9.99 2.78
C THR A 176 -22.29 -10.57 1.38
N ARG A 177 -23.52 -10.94 1.02
CA ARG A 177 -23.93 -11.22 -0.36
C ARG A 177 -24.20 -9.90 -1.10
N ALA A 178 -24.20 -9.94 -2.43
CA ALA A 178 -24.65 -8.80 -3.22
C ALA A 178 -26.10 -8.41 -2.88
N GLY A 179 -26.39 -7.11 -2.85
CA GLY A 179 -27.74 -6.57 -2.62
C GLY A 179 -28.15 -6.38 -1.16
N VAL A 180 -27.27 -6.63 -0.18
CA VAL A 180 -27.54 -6.29 1.23
C VAL A 180 -27.69 -4.77 1.38
N ASP A 181 -28.79 -4.32 1.97
CA ASP A 181 -28.97 -2.92 2.38
C ASP A 181 -28.18 -2.64 3.67
N VAL A 182 -26.90 -2.34 3.47
CA VAL A 182 -25.95 -2.02 4.56
C VAL A 182 -26.40 -0.80 5.36
N ALA A 183 -27.03 0.19 4.72
CA ALA A 183 -27.45 1.42 5.40
C ALA A 183 -28.67 1.18 6.31
N ALA A 184 -29.61 0.32 5.91
CA ALA A 184 -30.69 -0.12 6.79
C ALA A 184 -30.16 -0.96 7.95
N ALA A 185 -29.24 -1.90 7.67
CA ALA A 185 -28.61 -2.72 8.70
C ALA A 185 -27.80 -1.90 9.72
N ASP A 186 -27.03 -0.91 9.26
CA ASP A 186 -26.31 0.03 10.12
C ASP A 186 -27.25 0.82 11.04
N ARG A 187 -28.35 1.36 10.49
CA ARG A 187 -29.36 2.07 11.32
C ARG A 187 -29.99 1.15 12.35
N ALA A 188 -30.28 -0.09 11.98
CA ALA A 188 -30.82 -1.07 12.89
C ALA A 188 -29.79 -1.43 13.98
N ALA A 189 -28.52 -1.64 13.64
CA ALA A 189 -27.48 -2.03 14.58
C ALA A 189 -26.84 -0.85 15.35
N GLY A 190 -27.09 0.40 14.94
CA GLY A 190 -26.37 1.55 15.49
C GLY A 190 -24.87 1.48 15.20
N THR A 191 -24.51 1.05 13.99
CA THR A 191 -23.12 0.92 13.53
C THR A 191 -22.85 1.79 12.31
N ARG A 192 -21.58 1.90 11.94
CA ARG A 192 -21.14 2.48 10.68
C ARG A 192 -20.28 1.47 9.92
N THR A 193 -20.76 1.03 8.77
CA THR A 193 -20.10 -0.02 7.99
C THR A 193 -19.47 0.55 6.72
N VAL A 194 -18.25 0.12 6.45
CA VAL A 194 -17.48 0.45 5.25
C VAL A 194 -16.91 -0.83 4.62
N ARG A 195 -16.48 -0.77 3.36
CA ARG A 195 -15.75 -1.90 2.76
C ARG A 195 -14.41 -2.09 3.46
N THR A 196 -13.89 -3.31 3.49
CA THR A 196 -12.59 -3.61 4.14
C THR A 196 -11.46 -2.70 3.63
N GLY A 197 -11.40 -2.44 2.31
CA GLY A 197 -10.43 -1.51 1.73
C GLY A 197 -10.60 -0.05 2.18
N ASP A 198 -11.85 0.42 2.28
CA ASP A 198 -12.14 1.79 2.75
C ASP A 198 -11.92 1.90 4.28
N SER A 199 -11.97 0.79 5.01
CA SER A 199 -11.71 0.75 6.45
C SER A 199 -10.25 1.06 6.79
N LEU A 200 -9.31 0.93 5.85
CA LEU A 200 -7.89 1.17 6.09
C LEU A 200 -7.64 2.62 6.50
N ASP A 201 -8.41 3.57 5.96
CA ASP A 201 -8.34 4.97 6.37
C ASP A 201 -8.81 5.18 7.83
N ALA A 202 -9.48 4.22 8.46
CA ALA A 202 -9.82 4.27 9.89
C ALA A 202 -8.64 3.90 10.81
N ILE A 203 -7.49 3.51 10.24
CA ILE A 203 -6.23 3.32 10.96
C ILE A 203 -5.48 4.67 10.93
N GLY A 204 -5.29 5.29 12.09
CA GLY A 204 -4.75 6.65 12.17
C GLY A 204 -3.35 6.82 11.55
N SER A 205 -2.46 5.86 11.80
CA SER A 205 -1.11 5.80 11.20
C SER A 205 -1.17 5.66 9.68
N TYR A 206 -1.95 4.72 9.16
CA TYR A 206 -2.15 4.55 7.72
C TYR A 206 -2.66 5.83 7.05
N ARG A 207 -3.70 6.48 7.60
CA ARG A 207 -4.26 7.72 7.03
C ARG A 207 -3.21 8.83 6.95
N SER A 208 -2.44 9.02 8.02
CA SER A 208 -1.39 10.05 8.09
C SER A 208 -0.26 9.77 7.10
N GLU A 209 0.25 8.54 7.08
CA GLU A 209 1.39 8.16 6.27
C GLU A 209 1.05 8.04 4.79
N ASN A 210 -0.08 7.44 4.44
CA ASN A 210 -0.50 7.25 3.05
C ASN A 210 -0.68 8.61 2.36
N GLY A 211 -1.26 9.60 3.04
CA GLY A 211 -1.35 10.97 2.51
C GLY A 211 0.02 11.57 2.18
N SER A 212 0.97 11.47 3.10
CA SER A 212 2.34 11.96 2.91
C SER A 212 3.08 11.22 1.78
N LEU A 213 2.97 9.89 1.73
CA LEU A 213 3.58 9.04 0.70
C LEU A 213 3.01 9.34 -0.69
N GLN A 214 1.71 9.59 -0.80
CA GLN A 214 1.09 10.00 -2.07
C GLN A 214 1.58 11.37 -2.53
N LEU A 215 1.73 12.32 -1.61
CA LEU A 215 2.27 13.65 -1.93
C LEU A 215 3.73 13.56 -2.41
N MET A 216 4.57 12.79 -1.72
CA MET A 216 5.96 12.55 -2.14
C MET A 216 6.05 11.88 -3.51
N ARG A 217 5.24 10.85 -3.78
CA ARG A 217 5.15 10.20 -5.10
C ARG A 217 4.68 11.18 -6.18
N GLY A 218 3.67 11.99 -5.88
CA GLY A 218 3.16 13.02 -6.78
C GLY A 218 4.24 14.03 -7.16
N PHE A 219 4.97 14.59 -6.18
CA PHE A 219 6.10 15.47 -6.45
C PHE A 219 7.20 14.78 -7.24
N LEU A 220 7.52 13.53 -6.91
CA LEU A 220 8.52 12.77 -7.64
C LEU A 220 8.14 12.61 -9.12
N PHE A 221 6.87 12.30 -9.41
CA PHE A 221 6.38 12.23 -10.79
C PHE A 221 6.42 13.58 -11.51
N VAL A 222 6.02 14.67 -10.84
CA VAL A 222 6.10 16.02 -11.41
C VAL A 222 7.54 16.41 -11.71
N ILE A 223 8.45 16.26 -10.75
CA ILE A 223 9.87 16.56 -10.94
C ILE A 223 10.46 15.68 -12.03
N SER A 224 10.11 14.39 -12.07
CA SER A 224 10.54 13.46 -13.12
C SER A 224 10.11 13.96 -14.50
N ALA A 225 8.85 14.38 -14.65
CA ALA A 225 8.32 14.92 -15.90
C ALA A 225 9.08 16.19 -16.33
N LEU A 226 9.32 17.11 -15.39
CA LEU A 226 10.06 18.35 -15.63
C LEU A 226 11.51 18.07 -16.04
N VAL A 227 12.21 17.18 -15.34
CA VAL A 227 13.59 16.80 -15.65
C VAL A 227 13.66 16.16 -17.03
N VAL A 228 12.78 15.18 -17.31
CA VAL A 228 12.72 14.53 -18.63
C VAL A 228 12.46 15.55 -19.72
N GLY A 229 11.46 16.44 -19.55
CA GLY A 229 11.18 17.53 -20.49
C GLY A 229 12.37 18.49 -20.68
N ALA A 230 13.06 18.88 -19.62
CA ALA A 230 14.26 19.71 -19.72
C ALA A 230 15.37 19.04 -20.56
N PHE A 231 15.61 17.74 -20.33
CA PHE A 231 16.57 16.98 -21.13
C PHE A 231 16.15 16.86 -22.61
N PHE A 232 14.86 16.61 -22.89
CA PHE A 232 14.35 16.64 -24.25
C PHE A 232 14.49 18.01 -24.90
N THR A 233 14.33 19.09 -24.13
CA THR A 233 14.54 20.46 -24.61
C THR A 233 15.99 20.67 -25.02
N VAL A 234 16.95 20.35 -24.14
CA VAL A 234 18.38 20.46 -24.44
C VAL A 234 18.76 19.61 -25.64
N TRP A 235 18.28 18.37 -25.69
CA TRP A 235 18.54 17.47 -26.81
C TRP A 235 17.99 18.01 -28.13
N THR A 236 16.75 18.52 -28.12
CA THR A 236 16.13 19.10 -29.32
C THR A 236 16.88 20.35 -29.78
N ILE A 237 17.37 21.19 -28.86
CA ILE A 237 18.20 22.36 -29.20
C ILE A 237 19.52 21.92 -29.83
N GLN A 238 20.19 20.92 -29.27
CA GLN A 238 21.45 20.38 -29.82
C GLN A 238 21.27 19.80 -31.24
N ARG A 239 20.07 19.32 -31.59
CA ARG A 239 19.72 18.80 -32.93
C ARG A 239 19.05 19.82 -33.85
N SER A 240 18.91 21.08 -33.43
CA SER A 240 18.19 22.09 -34.19
C SER A 240 18.78 22.35 -35.59
N GLY A 241 20.11 22.29 -35.74
CA GLY A 241 20.79 22.40 -37.02
C GLY A 241 20.39 21.29 -38.00
N ASP A 242 20.41 20.03 -37.55
CA ASP A 242 20.00 18.88 -38.34
C ASP A 242 18.53 18.99 -38.76
N VAL A 243 17.67 19.41 -37.83
CA VAL A 243 16.23 19.64 -38.08
C VAL A 243 16.02 20.75 -39.10
N ALA A 244 16.80 21.84 -39.05
CA ALA A 244 16.73 22.94 -40.01
C ALA A 244 17.13 22.49 -41.42
N VAL A 245 18.18 21.66 -41.55
CA VAL A 245 18.59 21.08 -42.84
C VAL A 245 17.48 20.18 -43.41
N LEU A 246 16.90 19.30 -42.59
CA LEU A 246 15.79 18.43 -43.03
C LEU A 246 14.56 19.24 -43.47
N LYS A 247 14.24 20.32 -42.75
CA LYS A 247 13.14 21.22 -43.10
C LYS A 247 13.43 21.97 -44.41
N ALA A 248 14.68 22.37 -44.65
CA ALA A 248 15.11 22.98 -45.91
C ALA A 248 15.05 22.00 -47.10
N LEU A 249 15.24 20.70 -46.85
CA LEU A 249 15.07 19.63 -47.83
C LEU A 249 13.60 19.21 -48.04
N GLY A 250 12.64 19.87 -47.38
CA GLY A 250 11.20 19.66 -47.58
C GLY A 250 10.52 18.75 -46.55
N ALA A 251 11.19 18.37 -45.45
CA ALA A 251 10.55 17.61 -44.40
C ALA A 251 9.44 18.43 -43.70
N SER A 252 8.27 17.82 -43.54
CA SER A 252 7.15 18.47 -42.84
C SER A 252 7.41 18.54 -41.32
N THR A 253 6.88 19.57 -40.67
CA THR A 253 6.94 19.69 -39.20
C THR A 253 6.33 18.47 -38.48
N ALA A 254 5.28 17.87 -39.05
CA ALA A 254 4.64 16.68 -38.49
C ALA A 254 5.57 15.45 -38.54
N THR A 255 6.31 15.28 -39.64
CA THR A 255 7.30 14.20 -39.80
C THR A 255 8.42 14.34 -38.77
N LEU A 256 8.94 15.56 -38.60
CA LEU A 256 9.99 15.86 -37.61
C LEU A 256 9.52 15.65 -36.17
N LEU A 257 8.28 16.04 -35.85
CA LEU A 257 7.66 15.80 -34.55
C LEU A 257 7.49 14.31 -34.26
N THR A 258 7.04 13.53 -35.26
CA THR A 258 6.82 12.08 -35.12
C THR A 258 8.15 11.34 -34.93
N ASP A 259 9.20 11.72 -35.66
CA ASP A 259 10.54 11.14 -35.48
C ASP A 259 11.09 11.43 -34.07
N ALA A 260 11.06 12.70 -33.65
CA ALA A 260 11.55 13.09 -32.33
C ALA A 260 10.77 12.40 -31.19
N LEU A 261 9.45 12.30 -31.31
CA LEU A 261 8.61 11.58 -30.35
C LEU A 261 8.82 10.07 -30.38
N GLY A 262 9.08 9.48 -31.55
CA GLY A 262 9.43 8.07 -31.69
C GLY A 262 10.74 7.74 -30.97
N GLN A 263 11.78 8.55 -31.21
CA GLN A 263 13.07 8.42 -30.51
C GLN A 263 12.92 8.63 -29.00
N ALA A 264 12.11 9.61 -28.60
CA ALA A 264 11.76 9.84 -27.20
C ALA A 264 11.11 8.60 -26.57
N GLY A 265 10.12 8.02 -27.26
CA GLY A 265 9.42 6.82 -26.82
C GLY A 265 10.35 5.63 -26.66
N VAL A 266 11.25 5.38 -27.61
CA VAL A 266 12.23 4.29 -27.51
C VAL A 266 13.15 4.47 -26.31
N LEU A 267 13.67 5.67 -26.08
CA LEU A 267 14.53 5.96 -24.93
C LEU A 267 13.78 5.87 -23.60
N LEU A 268 12.53 6.33 -23.55
CA LEU A 268 11.69 6.23 -22.37
C LEU A 268 11.35 4.79 -22.05
N VAL A 269 10.84 4.03 -23.01
CA VAL A 269 10.50 2.62 -22.81
C VAL A 269 11.74 1.81 -22.43
N GLY A 270 12.85 1.96 -23.15
CA GLY A 270 14.09 1.23 -22.87
C GLY A 270 14.71 1.61 -21.52
N GLY A 271 14.81 2.91 -21.23
CA GLY A 271 15.33 3.41 -19.95
C GLY A 271 14.46 3.03 -18.76
N THR A 272 13.14 3.13 -18.92
CA THR A 272 12.18 2.71 -17.90
C THR A 272 12.24 1.21 -17.70
N ALA A 273 12.26 0.39 -18.75
CA ALA A 273 12.38 -1.07 -18.62
C ALA A 273 13.66 -1.47 -17.86
N LEU A 274 14.80 -0.84 -18.18
CA LEU A 274 16.05 -1.06 -17.45
C LEU A 274 15.98 -0.61 -15.99
N GLY A 275 15.50 0.61 -15.72
CA GLY A 275 15.38 1.13 -14.36
C GLY A 275 14.41 0.31 -13.49
N THR A 276 13.28 -0.10 -14.08
CA THR A 276 12.32 -1.03 -13.49
C THR A 276 12.95 -2.40 -13.19
N GLY A 277 13.71 -2.96 -14.14
CA GLY A 277 14.42 -4.22 -13.94
C GLY A 277 15.43 -4.14 -12.79
N LEU A 278 16.17 -3.04 -12.70
CA LEU A 278 17.08 -2.77 -11.59
C LEU A 278 16.33 -2.62 -10.26
N ALA A 279 15.21 -1.89 -10.23
CA ALA A 279 14.39 -1.73 -9.02
C ALA A 279 13.84 -3.07 -8.54
N ALA A 280 13.38 -3.92 -9.46
CA ALA A 280 12.92 -5.27 -9.15
C ALA A 280 14.06 -6.16 -8.65
N GLY A 281 15.24 -6.10 -9.28
CA GLY A 281 16.43 -6.84 -8.86
C GLY A 281 16.89 -6.46 -7.45
N LEU A 282 17.05 -5.15 -7.19
CA LEU A 282 17.40 -4.66 -5.85
C LEU A 282 16.31 -4.98 -4.82
N GLY A 283 15.04 -4.81 -5.21
CA GLY A 283 13.90 -5.16 -4.36
C GLY A 283 13.87 -6.63 -3.98
N ALA A 284 14.23 -7.53 -4.90
CA ALA A 284 14.34 -8.96 -4.62
C ALA A 284 15.50 -9.28 -3.67
N LEU A 285 16.64 -8.58 -3.76
CA LEU A 285 17.77 -8.77 -2.84
C LEU A 285 17.46 -8.30 -1.41
N VAL A 286 16.61 -7.28 -1.28
CA VAL A 286 16.22 -6.70 0.02
C VAL A 286 14.98 -7.41 0.59
N SER A 287 14.27 -8.20 -0.23
CA SER A 287 13.09 -8.97 0.20
C SER A 287 13.48 -9.99 1.27
N GLY A 288 12.84 -9.92 2.43
CA GLY A 288 13.15 -10.78 3.58
C GLY A 288 14.14 -10.18 4.59
N SER A 289 14.61 -8.95 4.36
CA SER A 289 15.26 -8.13 5.39
C SER A 289 14.23 -7.31 6.19
N ASP A 290 14.69 -6.57 7.20
CA ASP A 290 13.86 -5.65 8.00
C ASP A 290 13.32 -4.46 7.20
N VAL A 291 13.78 -4.27 5.96
CA VAL A 291 13.30 -3.20 5.08
C VAL A 291 11.91 -3.57 4.53
N PRO A 292 10.87 -2.76 4.78
CA PRO A 292 9.51 -3.06 4.35
C PRO A 292 9.35 -2.80 2.86
N PHE A 293 9.80 -3.75 2.03
CA PHE A 293 9.75 -3.66 0.58
C PHE A 293 8.79 -4.70 -0.01
N VAL A 294 7.86 -4.24 -0.85
CA VAL A 294 6.89 -5.11 -1.52
C VAL A 294 7.07 -5.06 -3.04
N LEU A 295 7.54 -6.18 -3.59
CA LEU A 295 7.67 -6.38 -5.03
C LEU A 295 6.43 -7.10 -5.58
N THR A 296 5.64 -6.40 -6.39
CA THR A 296 4.47 -6.94 -7.10
C THR A 296 4.42 -6.36 -8.51
N PRO A 297 3.71 -6.98 -9.46
CA PRO A 297 3.52 -6.40 -10.79
C PRO A 297 2.95 -4.97 -10.72
N ALA A 298 2.04 -4.68 -9.79
CA ALA A 298 1.46 -3.36 -9.64
C ALA A 298 2.46 -2.31 -9.12
N THR A 299 3.31 -2.66 -8.14
CA THR A 299 4.32 -1.75 -7.57
C THR A 299 5.43 -1.39 -8.56
N VAL A 300 5.48 -2.09 -9.70
CA VAL A 300 6.49 -1.91 -10.74
C VAL A 300 5.89 -1.35 -12.04
N ALA A 301 4.78 -1.93 -12.52
CA ALA A 301 4.18 -1.57 -13.80
C ALA A 301 3.46 -0.23 -13.76
N VAL A 302 2.77 0.10 -12.65
CA VAL A 302 2.05 1.38 -12.54
C VAL A 302 3.02 2.57 -12.58
N PRO A 303 4.08 2.60 -11.76
CA PRO A 303 5.04 3.71 -11.83
C PRO A 303 5.76 3.77 -13.18
N ALA A 304 6.10 2.63 -13.78
CA ALA A 304 6.70 2.58 -15.12
C ALA A 304 5.79 3.22 -16.19
N ALA A 305 4.51 2.84 -16.20
CA ALA A 305 3.53 3.41 -17.12
C ALA A 305 3.37 4.94 -16.92
N VAL A 306 3.26 5.39 -15.66
CA VAL A 306 3.16 6.81 -15.33
C VAL A 306 4.41 7.57 -15.78
N THR A 307 5.61 7.03 -15.54
CA THR A 307 6.88 7.64 -15.96
C THR A 307 6.98 7.76 -17.49
N ILE A 308 6.56 6.73 -18.24
CA ILE A 308 6.54 6.79 -19.71
C ILE A 308 5.55 7.85 -20.18
N LEU A 309 4.32 7.86 -19.65
CA LEU A 309 3.29 8.82 -20.04
C LEU A 309 3.73 10.26 -19.76
N LEU A 310 4.22 10.55 -18.56
CA LEU A 310 4.70 11.87 -18.19
C LEU A 310 5.96 12.28 -18.96
N GLY A 311 6.87 11.34 -19.21
CA GLY A 311 8.05 11.59 -20.03
C GLY A 311 7.70 11.92 -21.48
N MET A 312 6.73 11.21 -22.07
CA MET A 312 6.21 11.48 -23.41
C MET A 312 5.53 12.84 -23.49
N LEU A 313 4.74 13.21 -22.48
CA LEU A 313 4.15 14.56 -22.37
C LEU A 313 5.24 15.64 -22.28
N GLY A 314 6.27 15.44 -21.46
CA GLY A 314 7.41 16.34 -21.37
C GLY A 314 8.14 16.50 -22.70
N ALA A 315 8.42 15.40 -23.40
CA ALA A 315 9.04 15.41 -24.72
C ALA A 315 8.19 16.16 -25.76
N ALA A 316 6.89 15.89 -25.80
CA ALA A 316 5.97 16.53 -26.74
C ALA A 316 5.92 18.05 -26.56
N LEU A 317 5.88 18.54 -25.32
CA LEU A 317 5.91 19.97 -25.03
C LEU A 317 7.23 20.62 -25.47
N SER A 318 8.35 19.97 -25.23
CA SER A 318 9.68 20.44 -25.65
C SER A 318 9.84 20.52 -27.16
N VAL A 319 9.48 19.45 -27.88
CA VAL A 319 9.64 19.39 -29.34
C VAL A 319 8.67 20.35 -30.03
N ARG A 320 7.43 20.48 -29.56
CA ARG A 320 6.46 21.44 -30.09
C ARG A 320 6.97 22.88 -30.01
N ARG A 321 7.62 23.26 -28.90
CA ARG A 321 8.12 24.63 -28.71
C ARG A 321 9.22 25.00 -29.71
N ILE A 322 10.08 24.05 -30.08
CA ILE A 322 11.23 24.29 -30.96
C ILE A 322 10.84 24.16 -32.44
N THR A 323 9.98 23.22 -32.79
CA THR A 323 9.52 23.04 -34.18
C THR A 323 8.63 24.17 -34.69
N ALA A 324 8.09 24.99 -33.79
CA ALA A 324 7.35 26.21 -34.10
C ALA A 324 8.24 27.41 -34.51
N VAL A 325 9.56 27.32 -34.34
CA VAL A 325 10.50 28.39 -34.72
C VAL A 325 10.74 28.39 -36.23
N ASP A 326 10.80 29.59 -36.83
CA ASP A 326 11.01 29.77 -38.28
C ASP A 326 12.45 29.36 -38.67
N PRO A 327 12.64 28.46 -39.66
CA PRO A 327 13.98 28.05 -40.11
C PRO A 327 14.86 29.22 -40.58
N LEU A 328 14.29 30.32 -41.06
CA LEU A 328 15.05 31.51 -41.48
C LEU A 328 15.71 32.24 -40.30
N THR A 329 15.08 32.23 -39.12
CA THR A 329 15.69 32.80 -37.90
C THR A 329 16.73 31.87 -37.29
N ALA A 330 16.54 30.55 -37.36
CA ALA A 330 17.47 29.56 -36.83
C ALA A 330 18.82 29.49 -37.60
N LEU A 331 18.78 29.67 -38.92
CA LEU A 331 19.99 29.69 -39.77
C LEU A 331 20.67 31.07 -39.81
N GLY A 332 19.92 32.16 -39.58
CA GLY A 332 20.44 33.53 -39.57
C GLY A 332 21.21 33.91 -38.29
N SER A 333 20.93 33.26 -37.16
CA SER A 333 21.61 33.53 -35.87
C SER A 333 22.92 32.77 -35.67
N ALA A 334 23.32 31.91 -36.60
CA ALA A 334 24.56 31.13 -36.55
C ALA A 334 25.74 31.80 -37.30
N ARG A 335 25.62 33.10 -37.61
CA ARG A 335 26.66 33.89 -38.27
C ARG A 335 27.21 34.96 -37.33
#